data_AF-A0A9D7IBM5-F1
#
_entry.id   AF-A0A9D7IBM5-F1
#
_cell.length_a   1.000
_cell.length_b   1.000
_cell.length_c   1.000
_cell.angle_alpha   90.00
_cell.angle_beta   90.00
_cell.angle_gamma   90.00
#
_symmetry.space_group_name_H-M   'P 1'
#
loop_
_entity.id
_entity.type
_entity.pdbx_description
1 polymer ?
#
loop_
_entity_poly.entity_id
_entity_poly.type
_entity_poly.pdbx_seq_one_letter_code
_entity_poly.pdbx_strand_id
1 'polypeptide(L)'
;MKLNIGDKVRFLNESIEGTIANVLTHGRVEVQDSHGFTHISEEKYLVRIELTLEDVRNDLDEQKIDSVQKPQIQSQKSSIPIISSLEDDSTIYAAIRLLDEKNPLTTDVEIFLLNNTNYSICFSCLKRLGNFRAGIQSGVLNSNDETLIGVFSQDEIYRFDGFEFQFLFFQNEEFKPKNPDTKLLQFNSSDFMNADLRRKLFDRDDTILLMPLHEVKQMTEVDIANLLDKYKDKKEADARNLNAKTKNKPSRFVVLTRQKVVDLHIEELIKDYSSMSNAQIISYQINFFMQEMDKALIDKLHKIVFIHGVGAGVLRSSIREELKRFPNIRYTDAPIEKYGNGATEVEFI
;
A
#
# COMPACT_ATOMS: atom_id res chain seq x y z
N MET A 1 -27.46 -7.20 3.98
CA MET A 1 -26.91 -7.05 5.34
C MET A 1 -28.08 -7.05 6.30
N LYS A 2 -28.29 -8.14 7.03
CA LYS A 2 -29.29 -8.20 8.11
C LYS A 2 -28.65 -7.71 9.39
N LEU A 3 -29.21 -6.66 9.97
CA LEU A 3 -28.75 -6.08 11.23
C LEU A 3 -29.26 -6.89 12.44
N ASN A 4 -28.35 -7.28 13.34
CA ASN A 4 -28.67 -8.08 14.52
C ASN A 4 -28.61 -7.25 15.81
N ILE A 5 -29.31 -7.72 16.85
CA ILE A 5 -29.23 -7.14 18.19
C ILE A 5 -27.78 -7.22 18.70
N GLY A 6 -27.23 -6.09 19.15
CA GLY A 6 -25.83 -5.96 19.58
C GLY A 6 -24.90 -5.34 18.54
N ASP A 7 -25.35 -5.16 17.29
CA ASP A 7 -24.53 -4.53 16.25
C ASP A 7 -24.38 -3.02 16.52
N LYS A 8 -23.14 -2.52 16.49
CA LYS A 8 -22.89 -1.06 16.48
C LYS A 8 -23.19 -0.49 15.12
N VAL A 9 -24.07 0.50 15.07
CA VAL A 9 -24.54 1.14 13.84
C VAL A 9 -24.47 2.65 13.94
N ARG A 10 -24.25 3.28 12.79
CA ARG A 10 -24.30 4.72 12.58
C ARG A 10 -25.48 5.06 11.68
N PHE A 11 -26.17 6.15 12.00
CA PHE A 11 -27.23 6.66 11.15
C PHE A 11 -26.63 7.34 9.91
N LEU A 12 -27.20 7.06 8.74
CA LEU A 12 -26.76 7.67 7.46
C LEU A 12 -27.05 9.17 7.40
N ASN A 13 -28.17 9.58 7.98
CA ASN A 13 -28.68 10.95 7.87
C ASN A 13 -28.37 11.82 9.10
N GLU A 14 -27.83 11.22 10.16
CA GLU A 14 -27.62 11.88 11.46
C GLU A 14 -26.26 11.50 12.03
N SER A 15 -25.64 12.41 12.80
CA SER A 15 -24.36 12.14 13.47
C SER A 15 -24.57 11.37 14.79
N ILE A 16 -25.45 10.37 14.76
CA ILE A 16 -25.79 9.53 15.89
C ILE A 16 -25.22 8.14 15.63
N GLU A 17 -24.55 7.61 16.65
CA GLU A 17 -24.02 6.26 16.69
C GLU A 17 -24.63 5.55 17.89
N GLY A 18 -24.92 4.27 17.73
CA GLY A 18 -25.50 3.48 18.80
C GLY A 18 -25.41 1.99 18.52
N THR A 19 -26.00 1.20 19.40
CA THR A 19 -26.03 -0.25 19.31
C THR A 19 -27.46 -0.70 19.14
N ILE A 20 -27.71 -1.67 18.26
CA ILE A 20 -29.06 -2.20 18.07
C ILE A 20 -29.51 -2.90 19.34
N ALA A 21 -30.52 -2.34 20.00
CA ALA A 21 -31.13 -2.89 21.19
C ALA A 21 -32.22 -3.89 20.84
N ASN A 22 -32.96 -3.66 19.74
CA ASN A 22 -34.06 -4.53 19.32
C ASN A 22 -34.32 -4.46 17.82
N VAL A 23 -34.79 -5.56 17.23
CA VAL A 23 -35.21 -5.63 15.82
C VAL A 23 -36.73 -5.73 15.78
N LEU A 24 -37.39 -4.70 15.24
CA LEU A 24 -38.84 -4.60 15.16
C LEU A 24 -39.37 -5.22 13.86
N THR A 25 -40.67 -5.48 13.82
CA THR A 25 -41.35 -5.92 12.60
C THR A 25 -41.36 -4.83 11.53
N HIS A 26 -41.28 -5.23 10.26
CA HIS A 26 -41.29 -4.36 9.06
C HIS A 26 -39.98 -3.57 8.84
N GLY A 27 -38.82 -4.19 9.08
CA GLY A 27 -37.52 -3.60 8.73
C GLY A 27 -37.13 -2.36 9.55
N ARG A 28 -37.75 -2.21 10.73
CA ARG A 28 -37.41 -1.17 11.71
C ARG A 28 -36.57 -1.76 12.81
N VAL A 29 -35.65 -0.97 13.35
CA VAL A 29 -34.77 -1.38 14.46
C VAL A 29 -34.68 -0.26 15.49
N GLU A 30 -34.51 -0.65 16.75
CA GLU A 30 -34.24 0.25 17.86
C GLU A 30 -32.73 0.31 18.10
N VAL A 31 -32.18 1.52 18.04
CA VAL A 31 -30.77 1.80 18.25
C VAL A 31 -30.63 2.60 19.54
N GLN A 32 -29.86 2.09 20.48
CA GLN A 32 -29.54 2.79 21.72
C GLN A 32 -28.22 3.54 21.59
N ASP A 33 -28.23 4.85 21.81
CA ASP A 33 -27.02 5.68 21.76
C ASP A 33 -26.16 5.56 23.03
N SER A 34 -24.98 6.21 23.02
CA SER A 34 -24.04 6.23 24.15
C SER A 34 -24.58 6.92 25.41
N HIS A 35 -25.66 7.69 25.29
CA HIS A 35 -26.33 8.40 26.38
C HIS A 35 -27.55 7.61 26.91
N GLY A 36 -27.82 6.43 26.35
CA GLY A 36 -28.89 5.54 26.77
C GLY A 36 -30.26 5.85 26.14
N PHE A 37 -30.36 6.81 25.22
CA PHE A 37 -31.61 7.09 24.51
C PHE A 37 -31.83 6.09 23.39
N THR A 38 -33.10 5.72 23.18
CA THR A 38 -33.51 4.76 22.15
C THR A 38 -34.09 5.50 20.94
N HIS A 39 -33.54 5.23 19.77
CA HIS A 39 -33.95 5.81 18.49
C HIS A 39 -34.48 4.71 17.58
N ILE A 40 -35.65 4.92 16.97
CA ILE A 40 -36.23 3.96 16.01
C ILE A 40 -35.89 4.41 14.61
N SER A 41 -35.28 3.53 13.82
CA SER A 41 -34.95 3.79 12.42
C SER A 41 -35.28 2.61 11.52
N GLU A 42 -35.37 2.84 10.23
CA GLU A 42 -35.40 1.75 9.25
C GLU A 42 -33.98 1.23 9.02
N GLU A 43 -33.85 -0.10 8.85
CA GLU A 43 -32.57 -0.78 8.60
C GLU A 43 -31.77 -0.15 7.44
N LYS A 44 -32.46 0.35 6.41
CA LYS A 44 -31.84 1.01 5.25
C LYS A 44 -31.13 2.33 5.56
N TYR A 45 -31.39 2.94 6.72
CA TYR A 45 -30.78 4.20 7.15
C TYR A 45 -29.65 4.00 8.17
N LEU A 46 -29.21 2.76 8.37
CA LEU A 46 -28.18 2.41 9.33
C LEU A 46 -27.03 1.70 8.63
N VAL A 47 -25.81 2.00 9.07
CA VAL A 47 -24.57 1.37 8.60
C VAL A 47 -23.83 0.80 9.79
N ARG A 48 -23.43 -0.46 9.72
CA ARG A 48 -22.69 -1.12 10.82
C ARG A 48 -21.24 -0.63 10.87
N ILE A 49 -20.77 -0.31 12.08
CA ILE A 49 -19.45 0.29 12.34
C ILE A 49 -18.39 -0.79 12.61
N GLU A 50 -18.76 -1.87 13.29
CA GLU A 50 -17.87 -3.01 13.58
C GLU A 50 -18.31 -4.23 12.75
N LEU A 51 -17.52 -4.54 11.72
CA LEU A 51 -17.65 -5.77 10.91
C LEU A 51 -16.85 -6.89 11.58
N THR A 52 -17.47 -8.03 11.86
CA THR A 52 -16.77 -9.22 12.35
C THR A 52 -16.42 -10.19 11.21
N LEU A 53 -15.48 -11.11 11.46
CA LEU A 53 -15.13 -12.17 10.50
C LEU A 53 -16.31 -13.09 10.16
N GLU A 54 -17.26 -13.25 11.08
CA GLU A 54 -18.48 -14.04 10.88
C GLU A 54 -19.48 -13.31 9.99
N ASP A 55 -19.57 -11.98 10.09
CA ASP A 55 -20.39 -11.16 9.19
C ASP A 55 -19.88 -11.21 7.75
N VAL A 56 -18.56 -11.14 7.55
CA VAL A 56 -17.95 -11.31 6.23
C VAL A 56 -18.26 -12.70 5.67
N ARG A 57 -18.22 -13.76 6.49
CA ARG A 57 -18.58 -15.12 6.05
C ARG A 57 -20.05 -15.26 5.69
N ASN A 58 -20.96 -14.67 6.46
CA ASN A 58 -22.39 -14.73 6.19
C ASN A 58 -22.77 -13.94 4.93
N ASP A 59 -22.17 -12.76 4.70
CA ASP A 59 -22.34 -12.02 3.44
C ASP A 59 -21.77 -12.81 2.24
N LEU A 60 -20.69 -13.58 2.43
CA LEU A 60 -20.13 -14.46 1.40
C LEU A 60 -21.03 -15.68 1.12
N ASP A 61 -21.68 -16.23 2.14
CA ASP A 61 -22.60 -17.37 1.98
C ASP A 61 -23.96 -16.94 1.39
N GLU A 62 -24.48 -15.75 1.72
CA GLU A 62 -25.61 -15.14 1.00
C GLU A 62 -25.24 -14.89 -0.48
N GLN A 63 -24.01 -14.42 -0.78
CA GLN A 63 -23.51 -14.25 -2.16
C GLN A 63 -23.33 -15.59 -2.92
N LYS A 64 -23.04 -16.70 -2.22
CA LYS A 64 -23.00 -18.04 -2.83
C LYS A 64 -24.38 -18.56 -3.22
N ILE A 65 -25.44 -18.17 -2.51
CA ILE A 65 -26.81 -18.60 -2.82
C ILE A 65 -27.35 -17.84 -4.05
N ASP A 66 -27.04 -16.54 -4.19
CA ASP A 66 -27.44 -15.74 -5.36
C ASP A 66 -26.59 -16.00 -6.62
N SER A 67 -25.36 -16.53 -6.48
CA SER A 67 -24.49 -16.85 -7.62
C SER A 67 -24.85 -18.15 -8.34
N VAL A 68 -25.78 -18.97 -7.81
CA VAL A 68 -26.27 -20.19 -8.48
C VAL A 68 -27.26 -19.88 -9.61
N GLN A 69 -27.78 -18.65 -9.71
CA GLN A 69 -28.67 -18.22 -10.81
C GLN A 69 -28.25 -16.91 -11.49
N LYS A 70 -26.94 -16.63 -11.63
CA LYS A 70 -26.54 -15.62 -12.62
C LYS A 70 -26.70 -16.21 -14.03
N PRO A 71 -27.47 -15.58 -14.95
CA PRO A 71 -27.53 -16.03 -16.32
C PRO A 71 -26.11 -16.02 -16.89
N GLN A 72 -25.74 -17.05 -17.66
CA GLN A 72 -24.57 -16.99 -18.52
C GLN A 72 -24.82 -15.92 -19.58
N ILE A 73 -24.53 -14.66 -19.24
CA ILE A 73 -24.45 -13.59 -20.20
C ILE A 73 -23.24 -13.94 -21.07
N GLN A 74 -23.52 -14.40 -22.28
CA GLN A 74 -22.50 -14.59 -23.31
C GLN A 74 -21.94 -13.20 -23.61
N SER A 75 -20.82 -12.86 -22.96
CA SER A 75 -20.03 -11.71 -23.40
C SER A 75 -19.67 -11.97 -24.85
N GLN A 76 -19.91 -10.97 -25.71
CA GLN A 76 -19.42 -11.00 -27.07
C GLN A 76 -17.89 -11.06 -26.97
N LYS A 77 -17.35 -12.28 -27.08
CA LYS A 77 -15.91 -12.54 -27.17
C LYS A 77 -15.41 -11.88 -28.43
N SER A 78 -14.92 -10.66 -28.28
CA SER A 78 -14.04 -10.05 -29.24
C SER A 78 -12.79 -10.95 -29.35
N SER A 79 -12.47 -11.41 -30.56
CA SER A 79 -11.54 -12.53 -30.83
C SER A 79 -10.06 -12.20 -30.60
N ILE A 80 -9.73 -10.92 -30.43
CA ILE A 80 -8.35 -10.41 -30.37
C ILE A 80 -7.97 -10.13 -28.91
N PRO A 81 -7.01 -10.80 -28.24
CA PRO A 81 -6.67 -10.50 -26.84
C PRO A 81 -6.39 -9.01 -26.60
N ILE A 82 -6.89 -8.43 -25.51
CA ILE A 82 -6.70 -6.99 -25.20
C ILE A 82 -5.21 -6.65 -25.17
N ILE A 83 -4.41 -7.55 -24.61
CA ILE A 83 -2.97 -7.39 -24.49
C ILE A 83 -2.25 -7.24 -25.83
N SER A 84 -2.77 -7.86 -26.90
CA SER A 84 -2.16 -7.77 -28.23
C SER A 84 -2.32 -6.40 -28.90
N SER A 85 -3.22 -5.57 -28.38
CA SER A 85 -3.46 -4.21 -28.85
C SER A 85 -2.76 -3.14 -27.99
N LEU A 86 -1.96 -3.53 -26.99
CA LEU A 86 -1.19 -2.62 -26.15
C LEU A 86 0.18 -2.33 -26.77
N GLU A 87 0.72 -1.14 -26.47
CA GLU A 87 2.11 -0.82 -26.79
C GLU A 87 3.05 -1.66 -25.91
N ASP A 88 4.25 -1.95 -26.43
CA ASP A 88 5.28 -2.64 -25.67
C ASP A 88 5.78 -1.75 -24.52
N ASP A 89 5.21 -1.97 -23.34
CA ASP A 89 5.67 -1.40 -22.08
C ASP A 89 5.84 -2.51 -21.05
N SER A 90 6.64 -2.27 -20.02
CA SER A 90 6.85 -3.29 -18.98
C SER A 90 5.87 -3.08 -17.83
N THR A 91 4.55 -3.07 -18.11
CA THR A 91 3.53 -2.70 -17.11
C THR A 91 2.45 -3.79 -16.94
N ILE A 92 2.00 -3.97 -15.69
CA ILE A 92 0.80 -4.75 -15.36
C ILE A 92 -0.38 -3.80 -15.28
N TYR A 93 -1.45 -4.11 -16.00
CA TYR A 93 -2.65 -3.29 -16.10
C TYR A 93 -3.89 -4.00 -15.56
N ALA A 94 -4.83 -3.23 -15.03
CA ALA A 94 -6.23 -3.62 -14.97
C ALA A 94 -6.99 -2.98 -16.14
N ALA A 95 -7.59 -3.81 -16.99
CA ALA A 95 -8.47 -3.37 -18.06
C ALA A 95 -9.93 -3.56 -17.63
N ILE A 96 -10.71 -2.49 -17.66
CA ILE A 96 -12.11 -2.51 -17.24
C ILE A 96 -12.98 -2.18 -18.45
N ARG A 97 -13.88 -3.10 -18.79
CA ARG A 97 -14.80 -2.99 -19.93
C ARG A 97 -16.24 -2.87 -19.42
N LEU A 98 -17.01 -1.98 -20.03
CA LEU A 98 -18.45 -1.89 -19.81
C LEU A 98 -19.17 -2.92 -20.67
N LEU A 99 -20.13 -3.65 -20.11
CA LEU A 99 -20.97 -4.57 -20.89
C LEU A 99 -21.96 -3.85 -21.81
N ASP A 100 -22.38 -2.64 -21.43
CA ASP A 100 -23.23 -1.76 -22.24
C ASP A 100 -22.75 -0.31 -22.20
N GLU A 101 -22.09 0.14 -23.26
CA GLU A 101 -21.56 1.50 -23.37
C GLU A 101 -22.66 2.59 -23.36
N LYS A 102 -23.91 2.24 -23.68
CA LYS A 102 -25.01 3.22 -23.69
C LYS A 102 -25.44 3.63 -22.29
N ASN A 103 -25.22 2.75 -21.31
CA ASN A 103 -25.64 2.93 -19.93
C ASN A 103 -24.44 2.76 -18.96
N PRO A 104 -23.41 3.61 -19.05
CA PRO A 104 -22.15 3.43 -18.35
C PRO A 104 -22.25 3.49 -16.81
N LEU A 105 -23.32 4.09 -16.28
CA LEU A 105 -23.54 4.25 -14.84
C LEU A 105 -24.27 3.08 -14.19
N THR A 106 -24.92 2.22 -14.97
CA THR A 106 -25.76 1.12 -14.45
C THR A 106 -25.37 -0.24 -15.00
N THR A 107 -24.54 -0.28 -16.04
CA THR A 107 -24.06 -1.52 -16.63
C THR A 107 -23.03 -2.20 -15.74
N ASP A 108 -23.01 -3.52 -15.80
CA ASP A 108 -21.98 -4.34 -15.19
C ASP A 108 -20.63 -4.11 -15.89
N VAL A 109 -19.55 -4.33 -15.15
CA VAL A 109 -18.17 -4.18 -15.64
C VAL A 109 -17.45 -5.51 -15.64
N GLU A 110 -16.72 -5.78 -16.71
CA GLU A 110 -15.74 -6.86 -16.78
C GLU A 110 -14.37 -6.32 -16.41
N ILE A 111 -13.66 -7.01 -15.50
CA ILE A 111 -12.30 -6.64 -15.11
C ILE A 111 -11.34 -7.72 -15.58
N PHE A 112 -10.33 -7.30 -16.34
CA PHE A 112 -9.23 -8.12 -16.81
C PHE A 112 -7.92 -7.68 -16.14
N LEU A 113 -7.08 -8.65 -15.81
CA LEU A 113 -5.70 -8.42 -15.42
C LEU A 113 -4.80 -8.73 -16.62
N LEU A 114 -4.01 -7.75 -17.03
CA LEU A 114 -3.11 -7.84 -18.18
C LEU A 114 -1.67 -7.75 -17.69
N ASN A 115 -0.84 -8.72 -18.07
CA ASN A 115 0.58 -8.73 -17.73
C ASN A 115 1.42 -8.46 -18.98
N ASN A 116 1.67 -7.18 -19.29
CA ASN A 116 2.53 -6.78 -20.41
C ASN A 116 4.03 -6.85 -20.06
N THR A 117 4.37 -7.43 -18.90
CA THR A 117 5.77 -7.53 -18.48
C THR A 117 6.41 -8.79 -19.04
N ASN A 118 7.75 -8.80 -19.06
CA ASN A 118 8.51 -10.01 -19.35
C ASN A 118 8.49 -11.05 -18.20
N TYR A 119 7.92 -10.74 -17.04
CA TYR A 119 7.84 -11.66 -15.89
C TYR A 119 6.56 -12.49 -15.97
N SER A 120 6.61 -13.73 -15.48
CA SER A 120 5.39 -14.42 -15.05
C SER A 120 5.05 -13.95 -13.64
N ILE A 121 3.75 -13.89 -13.32
CA ILE A 121 3.27 -13.45 -12.02
C ILE A 121 2.36 -14.49 -11.40
N CYS A 122 2.53 -14.74 -10.11
CA CYS A 122 1.47 -15.31 -9.28
C CYS A 122 0.71 -14.14 -8.67
N PHE A 123 -0.61 -14.13 -8.82
CA PHE A 123 -1.44 -13.03 -8.36
C PHE A 123 -2.58 -13.51 -7.46
N SER A 124 -3.02 -12.61 -6.58
CA SER A 124 -4.31 -12.72 -5.89
C SER A 124 -5.06 -11.41 -6.01
N CYS A 125 -6.35 -11.49 -6.35
CA CYS A 125 -7.29 -10.39 -6.38
C CYS A 125 -8.29 -10.56 -5.23
N LEU A 126 -8.40 -9.53 -4.39
CA LEU A 126 -9.17 -9.52 -3.16
C LEU A 126 -10.08 -8.28 -3.10
N LYS A 127 -11.29 -8.39 -2.54
CA LYS A 127 -12.10 -7.24 -2.13
C LYS A 127 -11.54 -6.69 -0.81
N ARG A 128 -11.35 -5.37 -0.74
CA ARG A 128 -10.94 -4.67 0.50
C ARG A 128 -12.16 -4.17 1.27
N LEU A 129 -12.35 -4.67 2.49
CA LEU A 129 -13.44 -4.27 3.39
C LEU A 129 -12.81 -3.73 4.69
N GLY A 130 -12.37 -2.47 4.67
CA GLY A 130 -11.58 -1.88 5.76
C GLY A 130 -10.30 -2.69 6.03
N ASN A 131 -10.25 -3.34 7.20
CA ASN A 131 -9.14 -4.19 7.64
C ASN A 131 -9.23 -5.64 7.14
N PHE A 132 -10.37 -6.04 6.56
CA PHE A 132 -10.57 -7.40 6.08
C PHE A 132 -10.37 -7.51 4.58
N ARG A 133 -10.07 -8.72 4.12
CA ARG A 133 -9.94 -9.08 2.71
C ARG A 133 -10.82 -10.28 2.41
N ALA A 134 -11.57 -10.21 1.32
CA ALA A 134 -12.34 -11.34 0.78
C ALA A 134 -11.77 -11.74 -0.58
N GLY A 135 -11.52 -13.03 -0.79
CA GLY A 135 -10.95 -13.51 -2.05
C GLY A 135 -11.91 -13.41 -3.23
N ILE A 136 -11.40 -13.00 -4.39
CA ILE A 136 -12.12 -13.01 -5.67
C ILE A 136 -11.55 -14.13 -6.55
N GLN A 137 -10.27 -13.99 -6.91
CA GLN A 137 -9.58 -14.91 -7.80
C GLN A 137 -8.08 -14.88 -7.52
N SER A 138 -7.41 -16.00 -7.72
CA SER A 138 -5.95 -16.11 -7.63
C SER A 138 -5.45 -17.08 -8.67
N GLY A 139 -4.22 -16.90 -9.15
CA GLY A 139 -3.65 -17.79 -10.15
C GLY A 139 -2.27 -17.37 -10.59
N VAL A 140 -1.81 -18.01 -11.66
CA VAL A 140 -0.57 -17.67 -12.36
C VAL A 140 -0.93 -17.06 -13.70
N LEU A 141 -0.28 -15.95 -14.04
CA LEU A 141 -0.41 -15.27 -15.33
C LEU A 141 0.97 -15.16 -15.96
N ASN A 142 1.11 -15.67 -17.19
CA ASN A 142 2.39 -15.66 -17.89
C ASN A 142 2.75 -14.25 -18.37
N SER A 143 3.97 -14.10 -18.86
CA SER A 143 4.40 -12.90 -19.56
C SER A 143 3.56 -12.67 -20.82
N ASN A 144 3.18 -11.42 -21.07
CA ASN A 144 2.36 -10.99 -22.21
C ASN A 144 1.04 -11.76 -22.33
N ASP A 145 0.42 -12.04 -21.19
CA ASP A 145 -0.82 -12.80 -21.09
C ASP A 145 -1.90 -12.02 -20.34
N GLU A 146 -3.16 -12.44 -20.50
CA GLU A 146 -4.32 -11.81 -19.87
C GLU A 146 -5.27 -12.83 -19.21
N THR A 147 -5.95 -12.39 -18.15
CA THR A 147 -6.99 -13.21 -17.51
C THR A 147 -8.18 -12.35 -17.10
N LEU A 148 -9.38 -12.89 -17.28
CA LEU A 148 -10.59 -12.34 -16.68
C LEU A 148 -10.54 -12.57 -15.16
N ILE A 149 -10.82 -11.52 -14.39
CA ILE A 149 -10.96 -11.54 -12.94
C ILE A 149 -12.42 -11.76 -12.54
N GLY A 150 -13.35 -11.20 -13.31
CA GLY A 150 -14.78 -11.38 -13.08
C GLY A 150 -15.63 -10.28 -13.67
N VAL A 151 -16.93 -10.45 -13.50
CA VAL A 151 -17.96 -9.48 -13.85
C VAL A 151 -18.60 -8.97 -12.57
N PHE A 152 -18.65 -7.66 -12.41
CA PHE A 152 -19.14 -7.00 -11.20
C PHE A 152 -20.20 -5.98 -11.56
N SER A 153 -21.27 -5.93 -10.77
CA SER A 153 -22.23 -4.82 -10.86
C SER A 153 -21.69 -3.60 -10.15
N GLN A 154 -22.23 -2.43 -10.48
CA GLN A 154 -21.87 -1.17 -9.81
C GLN A 154 -22.15 -1.25 -8.31
N ASP A 155 -23.29 -1.82 -7.92
CA ASP A 155 -23.67 -2.02 -6.52
C ASP A 155 -22.69 -2.91 -5.76
N GLU A 156 -22.14 -3.95 -6.42
CA GLU A 156 -21.12 -4.79 -5.80
C GLU A 156 -19.84 -3.97 -5.53
N ILE A 157 -19.41 -3.16 -6.49
CA ILE A 157 -18.18 -2.34 -6.38
C ILE A 157 -18.31 -1.30 -5.27
N TYR A 158 -19.46 -0.64 -5.13
CA TYR A 158 -19.69 0.35 -4.06
C TYR A 158 -19.68 -0.24 -2.64
N ARG A 159 -19.83 -1.56 -2.48
CA ARG A 159 -19.85 -2.21 -1.15
C ARG A 159 -18.47 -2.40 -0.53
N PHE A 160 -17.39 -2.24 -1.29
CA PHE A 160 -16.04 -2.44 -0.81
C PHE A 160 -15.10 -1.33 -1.26
N ASP A 161 -14.01 -1.11 -0.52
CA ASP A 161 -13.14 0.05 -0.73
C ASP A 161 -12.31 -0.05 -2.01
N GLY A 162 -12.26 -1.22 -2.66
CA GLY A 162 -11.54 -1.44 -3.91
C GLY A 162 -10.98 -2.86 -4.04
N PHE A 163 -10.36 -3.13 -5.18
CA PHE A 163 -9.73 -4.41 -5.50
C PHE A 163 -8.26 -4.35 -5.09
N GLU A 164 -7.85 -5.19 -4.14
CA GLU A 164 -6.46 -5.36 -3.76
C GLU A 164 -5.83 -6.51 -4.57
N PHE A 165 -4.85 -6.17 -5.39
CA PHE A 165 -4.01 -7.10 -6.12
C PHE A 165 -2.69 -7.29 -5.39
N GLN A 166 -2.28 -8.55 -5.21
CA GLN A 166 -0.95 -8.89 -4.71
C GLN A 166 -0.23 -9.69 -5.79
N PHE A 167 1.06 -9.40 -5.99
CA PHE A 167 1.87 -9.97 -7.06
C PHE A 167 3.15 -10.59 -6.52
N LEU A 168 3.51 -11.77 -7.03
CA LEU A 168 4.82 -12.41 -6.87
C LEU A 168 5.40 -12.64 -8.27
N PHE A 169 6.56 -12.06 -8.54
CA PHE A 169 7.19 -12.08 -9.86
C PHE A 169 8.20 -13.22 -9.97
N PHE A 170 8.17 -13.96 -11.07
CA PHE A 170 9.11 -15.03 -11.34
C PHE A 170 9.33 -15.26 -12.85
N GLN A 171 10.43 -15.90 -13.20
CA GLN A 171 10.68 -16.47 -14.53
C GLN A 171 11.38 -17.82 -14.35
N ASN A 172 11.31 -18.67 -15.37
CA ASN A 172 12.04 -19.94 -15.40
C ASN A 172 13.51 -19.77 -15.85
N GLU A 173 13.83 -18.65 -16.50
CA GLU A 173 15.18 -18.30 -16.96
C GLU A 173 15.89 -17.34 -15.98
N GLU A 174 17.05 -16.81 -16.35
CA GLU A 174 17.77 -15.83 -15.53
C GLU A 174 17.01 -14.49 -15.50
N PHE A 175 16.64 -14.03 -14.30
CA PHE A 175 15.93 -12.77 -14.12
C PHE A 175 16.42 -11.98 -12.91
N LYS A 176 16.18 -10.67 -12.93
CA LYS A 176 16.42 -9.81 -11.77
C LYS A 176 15.24 -9.97 -10.81
N PRO A 177 15.43 -10.51 -9.60
CA PRO A 177 14.32 -10.73 -8.67
C PRO A 177 13.63 -9.42 -8.32
N LYS A 178 12.31 -9.47 -8.24
CA LYS A 178 11.46 -8.35 -7.83
C LYS A 178 10.79 -8.69 -6.51
N ASN A 179 10.63 -7.68 -5.66
CA ASN A 179 9.91 -7.85 -4.42
C ASN A 179 8.42 -8.08 -4.73
N PRO A 180 7.70 -8.82 -3.86
CA PRO A 180 6.26 -8.83 -3.88
C PRO A 180 5.70 -7.40 -3.87
N ASP A 181 4.63 -7.17 -4.62
CA ASP A 181 3.96 -5.87 -4.66
C ASP A 181 2.48 -6.02 -4.36
N THR A 182 1.88 -4.96 -3.81
CA THR A 182 0.46 -4.91 -3.48
C THR A 182 -0.11 -3.59 -4.00
N LYS A 183 -1.18 -3.68 -4.79
CA LYS A 183 -1.81 -2.54 -5.46
C LYS A 183 -3.29 -2.51 -5.17
N LEU A 184 -3.80 -1.33 -4.87
CA LEU A 184 -5.22 -1.08 -4.70
C LEU A 184 -5.75 -0.43 -5.97
N LEU A 185 -6.68 -1.10 -6.63
CA LEU A 185 -7.45 -0.55 -7.74
C LEU A 185 -8.77 0.00 -7.20
N GLN A 186 -8.96 1.29 -7.40
CA GLN A 186 -10.21 2.02 -7.17
C GLN A 186 -10.58 2.71 -8.46
N PHE A 187 -11.85 2.58 -8.86
CA PHE A 187 -12.42 3.30 -9.98
C PHE A 187 -13.91 3.51 -9.74
N ASN A 188 -14.45 4.55 -10.36
CA ASN A 188 -15.87 4.87 -10.36
C ASN A 188 -16.39 4.89 -11.79
N SER A 189 -17.71 4.80 -11.96
CA SER A 189 -18.35 4.87 -13.28
C SER A 189 -18.07 6.22 -13.99
N SER A 190 -17.74 7.28 -13.26
CA SER A 190 -17.32 8.57 -13.81
C SER A 190 -15.96 8.52 -14.51
N ASP A 191 -15.08 7.58 -14.15
CA ASP A 191 -13.73 7.51 -14.71
C ASP A 191 -13.75 7.10 -16.19
N PHE A 192 -14.81 6.44 -16.64
CA PHE A 192 -15.07 6.15 -18.06
C PHE A 192 -15.33 7.41 -18.91
N MET A 193 -15.68 8.53 -18.26
CA MET A 193 -15.84 9.83 -18.93
C MET A 193 -14.51 10.56 -19.09
N ASN A 194 -13.45 10.14 -18.38
CA ASN A 194 -12.14 10.75 -18.48
C ASN A 194 -11.40 10.25 -19.72
N ALA A 195 -11.15 11.15 -20.67
CA ALA A 195 -10.48 10.85 -21.94
C ALA A 195 -9.04 10.33 -21.76
N ASP A 196 -8.34 10.71 -20.68
CA ASP A 196 -6.94 10.32 -20.46
C ASP A 196 -6.80 8.86 -19.99
N LEU A 197 -7.82 8.35 -19.29
CA LEU A 197 -7.85 6.96 -18.80
C LEU A 197 -8.53 6.02 -19.82
N ARG A 198 -9.34 6.61 -20.70
CA ARG A 198 -10.08 5.92 -21.75
C ARG A 198 -9.14 5.61 -22.92
N ARG A 199 -8.83 4.33 -23.14
CA ARG A 199 -8.12 3.89 -24.33
C ARG A 199 -9.06 3.20 -25.30
N LYS A 200 -9.06 3.68 -26.55
CA LYS A 200 -9.54 2.88 -27.68
C LYS A 200 -8.41 1.95 -28.06
N LEU A 201 -8.66 0.65 -27.95
CA LEU A 201 -7.70 -0.35 -28.38
C LEU A 201 -7.68 -0.41 -29.91
N PHE A 202 -6.51 -0.68 -30.47
CA PHE A 202 -6.36 -0.82 -31.91
C PHE A 202 -7.28 -1.94 -32.41
N ASP A 203 -8.03 -1.66 -33.49
CA ASP A 203 -8.94 -2.60 -34.16
C ASP A 203 -10.16 -3.05 -33.30
N ARG A 204 -10.53 -2.26 -32.28
CA ARG A 204 -11.74 -2.46 -31.47
C ARG A 204 -12.53 -1.18 -31.31
N ASP A 205 -13.85 -1.29 -31.47
CA ASP A 205 -14.78 -0.20 -31.15
C ASP A 205 -15.05 -0.07 -29.64
N ASP A 206 -14.69 -1.10 -28.87
CA ASP A 206 -14.88 -1.14 -27.42
C ASP A 206 -13.98 -0.11 -26.71
N THR A 207 -14.61 0.60 -25.78
CA THR A 207 -13.93 1.48 -24.85
C THR A 207 -13.48 0.71 -23.62
N ILE A 208 -12.19 0.79 -23.31
CA ILE A 208 -11.64 0.18 -22.10
C ILE A 208 -10.98 1.26 -21.23
N LEU A 209 -11.25 1.19 -19.93
CA LEU A 209 -10.54 1.94 -18.91
C LEU A 209 -9.29 1.15 -18.55
N LEU A 210 -8.11 1.68 -18.89
CA LEU A 210 -6.83 1.00 -18.69
C LEU A 210 -6.07 1.63 -17.53
N MET A 211 -5.97 0.91 -16.42
CA MET A 211 -5.39 1.40 -15.17
C MET A 211 -4.04 0.72 -14.89
N PRO A 212 -2.90 1.43 -14.86
CA PRO A 212 -1.62 0.85 -14.53
C PRO A 212 -1.57 0.43 -13.06
N LEU A 213 -1.29 -0.85 -12.79
CA LEU A 213 -1.11 -1.37 -11.44
C LEU A 213 0.36 -1.36 -11.04
N HIS A 214 1.23 -1.89 -11.89
CA HIS A 214 2.67 -1.98 -11.60
C HIS A 214 3.50 -1.75 -12.85
N GLU A 215 4.31 -0.70 -12.85
CA GLU A 215 5.30 -0.46 -13.90
C GLU A 215 6.65 -1.02 -13.47
N VAL A 216 7.15 -1.99 -14.24
CA VAL A 216 8.51 -2.49 -14.09
C VAL A 216 9.45 -1.46 -14.69
N LYS A 217 9.93 -0.55 -13.84
CA LYS A 217 11.02 0.34 -14.22
C LYS A 217 12.21 -0.50 -14.67
N GLN A 218 12.49 -0.49 -15.97
CA GLN A 218 13.79 -0.85 -16.47
C GLN A 218 14.72 0.23 -15.92
N MET A 219 15.65 -0.15 -15.04
CA MET A 219 16.82 0.70 -14.87
C MET A 219 17.47 0.68 -16.25
N THR A 220 17.23 1.72 -17.04
CA THR A 220 18.18 2.12 -18.06
C THR A 220 19.52 2.07 -17.35
N GLU A 221 20.48 1.34 -17.91
CA GLU A 221 21.84 1.37 -17.40
C GLU A 221 22.17 2.83 -17.23
N VAL A 222 22.21 3.29 -15.97
CA VAL A 222 22.46 4.70 -15.69
C VAL A 222 23.84 4.90 -16.24
N ASP A 223 23.90 5.58 -17.38
CA ASP A 223 25.03 5.65 -18.29
C ASP A 223 26.29 5.79 -17.46
N ILE A 224 26.95 4.66 -17.22
CA ILE A 224 27.99 4.55 -16.17
C ILE A 224 29.10 5.53 -16.53
N ALA A 225 29.27 5.81 -17.83
CA ALA A 225 30.12 6.85 -18.39
C ALA A 225 29.81 8.25 -17.83
N ASN A 226 28.55 8.71 -17.83
CA ASN A 226 28.15 10.04 -17.36
C ASN A 226 28.27 10.18 -15.83
N LEU A 227 28.07 9.10 -15.08
CA LEU A 227 28.35 9.07 -13.64
C LEU A 227 29.86 9.03 -13.35
N LEU A 228 30.65 8.30 -14.14
CA LEU A 228 32.11 8.26 -13.99
C LEU A 228 32.76 9.60 -14.31
N ASP A 229 32.28 10.33 -15.32
CA ASP A 229 32.85 11.64 -15.64
C ASP A 229 32.56 12.66 -14.53
N LYS A 230 31.34 12.66 -13.95
CA LYS A 230 31.06 13.44 -12.72
C LYS A 230 31.85 13.00 -11.49
N TYR A 231 32.29 11.74 -11.43
CA TYR A 231 33.14 11.22 -10.35
C TYR A 231 34.64 11.48 -10.58
N LYS A 232 35.10 11.63 -11.83
CA LYS A 232 36.48 12.00 -12.16
C LYS A 232 36.77 13.45 -11.74
N ASP A 233 35.82 14.36 -11.98
CA ASP A 233 35.93 15.76 -11.55
C ASP A 233 36.01 15.90 -10.02
N LYS A 234 35.40 14.98 -9.27
CA LYS A 234 35.54 14.92 -7.79
C LYS A 234 36.82 14.24 -7.31
N LYS A 235 37.36 13.27 -8.06
CA LYS A 235 38.57 12.56 -7.65
C LYS A 235 39.83 13.42 -7.73
N GLU A 236 39.90 14.44 -8.60
CA GLU A 236 41.05 15.36 -8.59
C GLU A 236 41.08 16.27 -7.35
N ALA A 237 39.91 16.55 -6.75
CA ALA A 237 39.81 17.28 -5.49
C ALA A 237 40.12 16.40 -4.26
N ASP A 238 39.71 15.13 -4.27
CA ASP A 238 39.84 14.22 -3.12
C ASP A 238 41.13 13.35 -3.11
N ALA A 239 41.87 13.29 -4.23
CA ALA A 239 43.10 12.50 -4.36
C ALA A 239 44.29 13.00 -3.51
N ARG A 240 44.16 14.13 -2.80
CA ARG A 240 45.20 14.58 -1.86
C ARG A 240 45.09 13.96 -0.47
N ASN A 241 44.04 13.20 -0.13
CA ASN A 241 43.77 12.90 1.29
C ASN A 241 43.59 11.44 1.73
N LEU A 242 43.64 10.42 0.87
CA LEU A 242 43.37 9.04 1.34
C LEU A 242 44.29 7.98 0.75
N ASN A 243 45.58 8.09 1.06
CA ASN A 243 46.49 6.94 1.07
C ASN A 243 46.34 6.17 2.38
N ALA A 244 45.41 5.20 2.47
CA ALA A 244 45.52 4.04 3.37
C ALA A 244 44.44 2.96 3.12
N LYS A 245 44.91 1.78 2.69
CA LYS A 245 44.44 0.41 3.05
C LYS A 245 43.01 0.00 2.67
N THR A 246 42.80 -0.62 1.50
CA THR A 246 42.84 -2.07 1.18
C THR A 246 41.65 -2.94 1.65
N LYS A 247 40.86 -3.37 0.65
CA LYS A 247 40.26 -4.70 0.38
C LYS A 247 39.72 -5.53 1.55
N ASN A 248 38.41 -5.83 1.51
CA ASN A 248 37.88 -7.21 1.47
C ASN A 248 36.36 -7.23 1.16
N LYS A 249 35.95 -8.13 0.26
CA LYS A 249 34.58 -8.64 0.04
C LYS A 249 34.64 -10.16 0.33
N PRO A 250 33.52 -10.90 0.49
CA PRO A 250 32.16 -10.49 0.84
C PRO A 250 31.59 -11.35 2.01
N SER A 251 30.48 -10.93 2.64
CA SER A 251 29.66 -11.84 3.46
C SER A 251 28.20 -11.82 3.00
N ARG A 252 27.67 -13.04 2.88
CA ARG A 252 26.33 -13.42 2.40
C ARG A 252 25.23 -12.92 3.34
N PHE A 253 24.02 -12.81 2.78
CA PHE A 253 22.74 -12.36 3.37
C PHE A 253 22.59 -10.84 3.55
N VAL A 254 22.12 -10.18 2.50
CA VAL A 254 21.42 -8.90 2.64
C VAL A 254 19.94 -9.24 2.76
N VAL A 255 19.46 -9.43 3.99
CA VAL A 255 18.04 -9.19 4.27
C VAL A 255 17.84 -7.70 3.96
N LEU A 256 16.94 -7.37 3.03
CA LEU A 256 16.50 -6.00 2.79
C LEU A 256 15.69 -5.49 3.99
N THR A 257 16.30 -5.46 5.18
CA THR A 257 15.78 -4.67 6.29
C THR A 257 15.86 -3.22 5.85
N ARG A 258 14.72 -2.53 5.79
CA ARG A 258 14.68 -1.08 5.66
C ARG A 258 15.29 -0.50 6.95
N GLN A 259 16.61 -0.31 6.93
CA GLN A 259 17.38 0.25 8.04
C GLN A 259 17.77 1.69 7.68
N LYS A 260 17.60 2.62 8.62
CA LYS A 260 18.06 4.00 8.49
C LYS A 260 19.07 4.32 9.58
N VAL A 261 20.12 5.05 9.23
CA VAL A 261 21.08 5.58 10.21
C VAL A 261 20.95 7.09 10.19
N VAL A 262 20.78 7.70 11.35
CA VAL A 262 20.59 9.14 11.52
C VAL A 262 21.66 9.65 12.47
N ASP A 263 22.45 10.62 12.01
CA ASP A 263 23.39 11.34 12.85
C ASP A 263 22.69 12.54 13.49
N LEU A 264 22.78 12.65 14.82
CA LEU A 264 22.19 13.71 15.60
C LEU A 264 23.21 14.77 16.00
N HIS A 265 24.48 14.69 15.60
CA HIS A 265 25.47 15.74 15.88
C HIS A 265 25.02 17.07 15.24
N ILE A 266 25.12 18.18 15.99
CA ILE A 266 24.58 19.47 15.57
C ILE A 266 25.26 19.99 14.30
N GLU A 267 26.53 19.62 14.08
CA GLU A 267 27.31 19.93 12.88
C GLU A 267 26.68 19.35 11.61
N GLU A 268 26.02 18.20 11.71
CA GLU A 268 25.33 17.54 10.59
C GLU A 268 23.92 18.12 10.38
N LEU A 269 23.30 18.64 11.45
CA LEU A 269 21.94 19.18 11.40
C LEU A 269 21.88 20.65 10.96
N ILE A 270 22.83 21.49 11.38
CA ILE A 270 22.86 22.94 11.10
C ILE A 270 24.29 23.40 10.81
N LYS A 271 24.46 24.18 9.72
CA LYS A 271 25.77 24.69 9.29
C LYS A 271 26.34 25.81 10.17
N ASP A 272 25.49 26.58 10.86
CA ASP A 272 25.90 27.65 11.78
C ASP A 272 25.12 27.56 13.11
N TYR A 273 25.74 26.93 14.11
CA TYR A 273 25.19 26.73 15.45
C TYR A 273 25.87 27.63 16.51
N SER A 274 26.74 28.54 16.08
CA SER A 274 27.61 29.36 16.95
C SER A 274 26.84 30.30 17.91
N SER A 275 25.60 30.63 17.55
CA SER A 275 24.72 31.51 18.34
C SER A 275 23.77 30.76 19.29
N MET A 276 23.76 29.42 19.26
CA MET A 276 22.84 28.62 20.07
C MET A 276 23.47 28.24 21.42
N SER A 277 22.67 28.33 22.48
CA SER A 277 23.07 27.78 23.78
C SER A 277 23.04 26.25 23.78
N ASN A 278 23.82 25.61 24.65
CA ASN A 278 23.84 24.15 24.78
C ASN A 278 22.45 23.53 25.00
N ALA A 279 21.57 24.22 25.75
CA ALA A 279 20.20 23.78 25.96
C ALA A 279 19.37 23.83 24.66
N GLN A 280 19.56 24.88 23.84
CA GLN A 280 18.88 25.00 22.55
C GLN A 280 19.39 23.96 21.55
N ILE A 281 20.69 23.65 21.56
CA ILE A 281 21.29 22.62 20.73
C ILE A 281 20.67 21.25 21.05
N ILE A 282 20.62 20.87 22.34
CA ILE A 282 20.03 19.60 22.77
C ILE A 282 18.55 19.53 22.40
N SER A 283 17.78 20.59 22.67
CA SER A 283 16.35 20.62 22.29
C SER A 283 16.14 20.47 20.78
N TYR A 284 17.00 21.08 19.96
CA TYR A 284 16.94 20.94 18.52
C TYR A 284 17.23 19.49 18.09
N GLN A 285 18.27 18.87 18.64
CA GLN A 285 18.64 17.48 18.36
C GLN A 285 17.53 16.50 18.76
N ILE A 286 16.85 16.73 19.90
CA ILE A 286 15.71 15.91 20.34
C ILE A 286 14.50 16.10 19.43
N ASN A 287 14.18 17.34 19.02
CA ASN A 287 13.09 17.58 18.08
C ASN A 287 13.35 16.90 16.72
N PHE A 288 14.58 16.96 16.23
CA PHE A 288 14.98 16.27 15.01
C PHE A 288 14.89 14.75 15.15
N PHE A 289 15.34 14.20 16.28
CA PHE A 289 15.16 12.79 16.62
C PHE A 289 13.69 12.37 16.55
N MET A 290 12.77 13.16 17.12
CA MET A 290 11.33 12.86 17.07
C MET A 290 10.78 12.85 15.65
N GLN A 291 11.14 13.84 14.83
CA GLN A 291 10.71 13.90 13.44
C GLN A 291 11.19 12.69 12.64
N GLU A 292 12.43 12.24 12.88
CA GLU A 292 12.99 11.06 12.21
C GLU A 292 12.38 9.76 12.71
N MET A 293 11.98 9.69 13.98
CA MET A 293 11.22 8.59 14.55
C MET A 293 9.81 8.49 13.94
N ASP A 294 9.11 9.61 13.80
CA ASP A 294 7.78 9.66 13.17
C ASP A 294 7.85 9.25 11.69
N LYS A 295 8.86 9.74 10.95
CA LYS A 295 9.11 9.30 9.57
C LYS A 295 9.40 7.81 9.51
N ALA A 296 10.20 7.28 10.44
CA ALA A 296 10.52 5.85 10.48
C ALA A 296 9.26 4.98 10.70
N LEU A 297 8.32 5.45 11.52
CA LEU A 297 7.03 4.80 11.73
C LEU A 297 6.16 4.86 10.46
N ILE A 298 6.08 6.02 9.80
CA ILE A 298 5.34 6.20 8.54
C ILE A 298 5.91 5.32 7.42
N ASP A 299 7.23 5.29 7.29
CA ASP A 299 7.95 4.52 6.25
C ASP A 299 7.99 3.01 6.54
N LYS A 300 7.46 2.59 7.70
CA LYS A 300 7.46 1.21 8.21
C LYS A 300 8.87 0.62 8.21
N LEU A 301 9.83 1.36 8.77
CA LEU A 301 11.19 0.86 8.93
C LEU A 301 11.22 -0.28 9.95
N HIS A 302 12.03 -1.29 9.67
CA HIS A 302 12.26 -2.37 10.64
C HIS A 302 13.24 -1.93 11.73
N LYS A 303 14.16 -1.02 11.41
CA LYS A 303 15.24 -0.63 12.30
C LYS A 303 15.73 0.79 11.97
N ILE A 304 16.04 1.56 13.00
CA ILE A 304 16.71 2.86 12.88
C ILE A 304 17.82 2.98 13.92
N VAL A 305 18.96 3.54 13.53
CA VAL A 305 20.12 3.75 14.40
C VAL A 305 20.37 5.24 14.53
N PHE A 306 20.36 5.75 15.76
CA PHE A 306 20.65 7.15 16.07
C PHE A 306 22.06 7.28 16.63
N ILE A 307 22.90 8.08 15.98
CA ILE A 307 24.26 8.41 16.44
C ILE A 307 24.18 9.72 17.22
N HIS A 308 24.46 9.67 18.52
CA HIS A 308 24.36 10.82 19.44
C HIS A 308 25.70 11.17 20.11
N GLY A 309 26.77 10.43 19.78
CA GLY A 309 28.12 10.64 20.31
C GLY A 309 28.35 10.09 21.72
N VAL A 310 29.62 10.13 22.16
CA VAL A 310 30.13 9.55 23.43
C VAL A 310 30.29 10.62 24.52
N GLY A 311 29.66 11.80 24.38
CA GLY A 311 29.83 12.93 25.31
C GLY A 311 29.35 12.66 26.75
N ALA A 312 28.92 13.69 27.48
CA ALA A 312 28.46 13.56 28.87
C ALA A 312 27.20 12.68 29.09
N GLY A 313 26.66 12.04 28.03
CA GLY A 313 25.52 11.14 28.11
C GLY A 313 24.15 11.82 28.24
N VAL A 314 24.11 13.16 28.18
CA VAL A 314 22.87 13.95 28.31
C VAL A 314 21.91 13.63 27.16
N LEU A 315 22.38 13.74 25.90
CA LEU A 315 21.56 13.48 24.71
C LEU A 315 21.07 12.02 24.66
N ARG A 316 21.93 11.05 25.03
CA ARG A 316 21.56 9.63 25.16
C ARG A 316 20.42 9.42 26.14
N SER A 317 20.50 10.08 27.31
CA SER A 317 19.50 9.92 28.38
C SER A 317 18.16 10.51 27.95
N SER A 318 18.17 11.70 27.33
CA SER A 318 16.97 12.33 26.80
C SER A 318 16.32 11.52 25.67
N ILE A 319 17.09 10.97 24.73
CA ILE A 319 16.58 10.09 23.68
C ILE A 319 15.91 8.85 24.28
N ARG A 320 16.53 8.20 25.27
CA ARG A 320 15.97 7.02 25.94
C ARG A 320 14.70 7.33 26.73
N GLU A 321 14.60 8.53 27.30
CA GLU A 321 13.38 8.98 27.98
C GLU A 321 12.23 9.14 27.00
N GLU A 322 12.50 9.74 25.84
CA GLU A 322 11.50 9.90 24.78
C GLU A 322 11.11 8.56 24.13
N LEU A 323 12.06 7.63 23.93
CA LEU A 323 11.77 6.29 23.41
C LEU A 323 10.79 5.50 24.28
N LYS A 324 10.74 5.74 25.60
CA LYS A 324 9.76 5.06 26.49
C LYS A 324 8.31 5.42 26.18
N ARG A 325 8.06 6.53 25.49
CA ARG A 325 6.71 7.00 25.14
C ARG A 325 6.14 6.28 23.92
N PHE A 326 6.97 5.60 23.14
CA PHE A 326 6.55 4.88 21.95
C PHE A 326 6.16 3.43 22.30
N PRO A 327 4.92 2.99 22.03
CA PRO A 327 4.55 1.58 22.14
C PRO A 327 5.17 0.77 20.98
N ASN A 328 5.35 -0.54 21.18
CA ASN A 328 5.80 -1.49 20.15
C ASN A 328 7.20 -1.21 19.56
N ILE A 329 8.13 -0.75 20.40
CA ILE A 329 9.54 -0.64 20.02
C ILE A 329 10.45 -1.35 21.02
N ARG A 330 11.62 -1.80 20.54
CA ARG A 330 12.72 -2.28 21.36
C ARG A 330 13.94 -1.45 21.03
N TYR A 331 14.61 -0.89 22.05
CA TYR A 331 15.84 -0.14 21.84
C TYR A 331 17.00 -0.72 22.67
N THR A 332 18.18 -0.74 22.06
CA THR A 332 19.43 -1.22 22.67
C THR A 332 20.59 -0.31 22.24
N ASP A 333 21.74 -0.44 22.89
CA ASP A 333 22.94 0.23 22.38
C ASP A 333 23.37 -0.43 21.06
N ALA A 334 23.71 0.38 20.06
CA ALA A 334 24.10 -0.13 18.76
C ALA A 334 25.47 -0.85 18.83
N PRO A 335 25.77 -1.76 17.88
CA PRO A 335 27.03 -2.51 17.89
C PRO A 335 28.27 -1.61 17.89
N ILE A 336 29.11 -1.78 18.93
CA ILE A 336 30.34 -0.98 19.16
C ILE A 336 31.29 -1.06 17.95
N GLU A 337 31.37 -2.22 17.30
CA GLU A 337 32.23 -2.45 16.13
C GLU A 337 31.90 -1.55 14.93
N LYS A 338 30.63 -1.09 14.81
CA LYS A 338 30.16 -0.31 13.66
C LYS A 338 29.97 1.17 13.96
N TYR A 339 29.55 1.51 15.18
CA TYR A 339 29.13 2.88 15.51
C TYR A 339 29.82 3.45 16.77
N GLY A 340 30.73 2.69 17.40
CA GLY A 340 31.38 3.07 18.66
C GLY A 340 30.40 3.12 19.85
N ASN A 341 30.81 3.76 20.95
CA ASN A 341 30.05 3.82 22.22
C ASN A 341 28.94 4.91 22.24
N GLY A 342 28.52 5.42 21.07
CA GLY A 342 27.75 6.65 20.95
C GLY A 342 26.49 6.53 20.10
N ALA A 343 25.89 5.35 19.99
CA ALA A 343 24.71 5.14 19.17
C ALA A 343 23.66 4.24 19.83
N THR A 344 22.38 4.55 19.60
CA THR A 344 21.23 3.79 20.07
C THR A 344 20.50 3.19 18.87
N GLU A 345 20.31 1.87 18.89
CA GLU A 345 19.52 1.14 17.91
C GLU A 345 18.08 1.00 18.40
N VAL A 346 17.12 1.26 17.50
CA VAL A 346 15.69 1.12 17.74
C VAL A 346 15.11 0.17 16.69
N GLU A 347 14.41 -0.85 17.15
CA GLU A 347 13.74 -1.88 16.37
C GLU A 347 12.23 -1.75 16.59
N PHE A 348 11.47 -1.68 15.50
CA PHE A 348 10.01 -1.55 15.53
C PHE A 348 9.40 -2.95 15.44
N ILE A 349 8.49 -3.28 16.36
CA ILE A 349 7.88 -4.62 16.54
C ILE A 349 6.49 -4.68 15.92
#